data_AF-A0A2X1QJZ7-F1
#
_entry.id   AF-A0A2X1QJZ7-F1
#
_cell.length_a   1.000
_cell.length_b   1.000
_cell.length_c   1.000
_cell.angle_alpha   90.00
_cell.angle_beta   90.00
_cell.angle_gamma   90.00
#
_symmetry.space_group_name_H-M   'P 1'
#
loop_
_entity.id
_entity.type
_entity.pdbx_description
1 polymer ?
#
loop_
_entity_poly.entity_id
_entity_poly.type
_entity_poly.pdbx_seq_one_letter_code
_entity_poly.pdbx_strand_id
1 'polypeptide(L)'
;MSSEIILVGQSKINNFNDTDLEINYPTTFSFLCKKTGNVNYAFPYKSYFAGTVGYLIKKSAARRFIQQISQNEPFWLADDFLLFEQDFNIRNKVVRPLMVIENPVLISNLESIRGSLSNNLFKKLMKYPFKKIFAIKKNLAN
;
A
#
# COMPACT_ATOMS: atom_id res chain seq x y z
N MET A 1 11.96 -3.35 -12.66
CA MET A 1 12.07 -1.87 -12.45
C MET A 1 11.99 -1.53 -10.97
N SER A 2 12.69 -0.49 -10.50
CA SER A 2 12.76 -0.14 -9.08
C SER A 2 11.49 0.57 -8.58
N SER A 3 11.00 0.25 -7.39
CA SER A 3 9.92 1.01 -6.74
C SER A 3 10.44 2.34 -6.22
N GLU A 4 9.55 3.31 -6.09
CA GLU A 4 9.93 4.67 -5.68
C GLU A 4 9.29 5.09 -4.37
N ILE A 5 8.25 4.38 -3.97
CA ILE A 5 7.67 4.41 -2.64
C ILE A 5 7.80 3.01 -2.02
N ILE A 6 8.10 2.94 -0.73
CA ILE A 6 8.05 1.72 0.08
C ILE A 6 7.16 2.02 1.29
N LEU A 7 6.02 1.34 1.37
CA LEU A 7 5.08 1.45 2.48
C LEU A 7 5.59 0.63 3.65
N VAL A 8 5.68 1.27 4.82
CA VAL A 8 6.26 0.69 6.03
C VAL A 8 5.31 0.66 7.22
N GLY A 9 4.21 1.40 7.17
CA GLY A 9 3.26 1.50 8.26
C GLY A 9 1.81 1.66 7.86
N GLN A 10 0.92 1.26 8.77
CA GLN A 10 -0.53 1.42 8.61
C GLN A 10 -1.19 2.05 9.86
N SER A 11 -2.22 2.86 9.62
CA SER A 11 -3.10 3.51 10.60
C SER A 11 -4.17 2.57 11.10
N LYS A 12 -4.73 2.90 12.27
CA LYS A 12 -5.99 2.32 12.78
C LYS A 12 -6.00 0.80 12.91
N ILE A 13 -4.82 0.23 13.14
CA ILE A 13 -4.69 -1.16 13.52
C ILE A 13 -4.80 -1.22 15.04
N ASN A 14 -5.93 -1.71 15.56
CA ASN A 14 -6.10 -1.94 17.00
C ASN A 14 -5.11 -3.00 17.51
N ASN A 15 -4.88 -4.05 16.73
CA ASN A 15 -3.95 -5.14 17.02
C ASN A 15 -3.30 -5.62 15.73
N PHE A 16 -1.99 -5.87 15.74
CA PHE A 16 -1.28 -6.39 14.58
C PHE A 16 -1.87 -7.76 14.15
N ASN A 17 -2.40 -7.82 12.93
CA ASN A 17 -2.95 -9.03 12.33
C ASN A 17 -2.37 -9.24 10.92
N ASP A 18 -1.30 -10.01 10.84
CA ASP A 18 -0.61 -10.30 9.58
C ASP A 18 -1.51 -11.03 8.57
N THR A 19 -2.42 -11.89 9.05
CA THR A 19 -3.36 -12.62 8.20
C THR A 19 -4.35 -11.69 7.49
N ASP A 20 -4.94 -10.73 8.22
CA ASP A 20 -5.86 -9.76 7.61
C ASP A 20 -5.10 -8.84 6.64
N LEU A 21 -3.88 -8.44 6.98
CA LEU A 21 -2.99 -7.70 6.09
C LEU A 21 -2.71 -8.45 4.78
N GLU A 22 -2.44 -9.75 4.86
CA GLU A 22 -2.19 -10.61 3.71
C GLU A 22 -3.46 -10.82 2.86
N ILE A 23 -4.63 -10.97 3.48
CA ILE A 23 -5.91 -11.11 2.75
C ILE A 23 -6.28 -9.82 2.01
N ASN A 24 -6.10 -8.66 2.66
CA ASN A 24 -6.44 -7.37 2.08
C ASN A 24 -5.45 -6.98 0.99
N TYR A 25 -4.15 -7.16 1.25
CA TYR A 25 -3.03 -6.67 0.45
C TYR A 25 -1.98 -7.77 0.22
N PRO A 26 -2.32 -8.85 -0.48
CA PRO A 26 -1.38 -9.94 -0.69
C PRO A 26 -0.18 -9.51 -1.51
N THR A 27 0.97 -10.03 -1.11
CA THR A 27 2.22 -9.97 -1.90
C THR A 27 2.53 -11.33 -2.51
N THR A 28 3.71 -11.49 -3.10
CA THR A 28 4.23 -12.82 -3.48
C THR A 28 4.51 -13.70 -2.24
N PHE A 29 4.92 -14.95 -2.46
CA PHE A 29 5.36 -15.83 -1.38
C PHE A 29 6.62 -15.30 -0.70
N SER A 30 6.79 -15.56 0.60
CA SER A 30 7.91 -15.06 1.41
C SER A 30 9.29 -15.41 0.80
N PHE A 31 9.44 -16.60 0.22
CA PHE A 31 10.67 -17.04 -0.43
C PHE A 31 10.93 -16.35 -1.79
N LEU A 32 9.90 -15.74 -2.40
CA LEU A 32 10.00 -14.93 -3.61
C LEU A 32 10.10 -13.43 -3.33
N CYS A 33 9.93 -13.00 -2.07
CA CYS A 33 10.08 -11.61 -1.70
C CYS A 33 11.54 -11.17 -1.81
N LYS A 34 11.75 -9.90 -2.17
CA LYS A 34 13.07 -9.28 -2.07
C LYS A 34 13.37 -9.01 -0.59
N LYS A 35 14.65 -9.12 -0.20
CA LYS A 35 15.08 -9.02 1.20
C LYS A 35 16.03 -7.86 1.41
N THR A 36 15.95 -7.26 2.59
CA THR A 36 16.93 -6.29 3.11
C THR A 36 17.05 -6.47 4.62
N GLY A 37 18.17 -7.01 5.08
CA GLY A 37 18.30 -7.50 6.46
C GLY A 37 17.20 -8.51 6.79
N ASN A 38 16.47 -8.27 7.88
CA ASN A 38 15.38 -9.13 8.36
C ASN A 38 14.00 -8.77 7.78
N VAL A 39 13.94 -7.86 6.81
CA VAL A 39 12.68 -7.37 6.25
C VAL A 39 12.49 -7.87 4.83
N ASN A 40 11.30 -8.39 4.55
CA ASN A 40 10.86 -8.75 3.21
C ASN A 40 10.12 -7.56 2.59
N TYR A 41 10.26 -7.34 1.30
CA TYR A 41 9.48 -6.35 0.58
C TYR A 41 9.10 -6.85 -0.81
N ALA A 42 7.91 -6.47 -1.25
CA ALA A 42 7.33 -6.94 -2.50
C ALA A 42 6.29 -5.95 -3.03
N PHE A 43 5.95 -6.08 -4.31
CA PHE A 43 4.80 -5.37 -4.87
C PHE A 43 3.51 -6.02 -4.34
N PRO A 44 2.53 -5.24 -3.85
CA PRO A 44 1.19 -5.74 -3.61
C PRO A 44 0.48 -6.03 -4.94
N TYR A 45 -0.58 -6.85 -4.93
CA TYR A 45 -1.35 -7.15 -6.16
C TYR A 45 -1.89 -5.89 -6.87
N LYS A 46 -2.20 -4.83 -6.10
CA LYS A 46 -2.61 -3.51 -6.57
C LYS A 46 -1.90 -2.45 -5.73
N SER A 47 -1.54 -1.32 -6.34
CA SER A 47 -1.03 -0.14 -5.63
C SER A 47 -2.17 0.55 -4.90
N TYR A 48 -2.71 -0.13 -3.89
CA TYR A 48 -3.74 0.39 -3.02
C TYR A 48 -3.48 -0.20 -1.65
N PHE A 49 -3.33 0.69 -0.67
CA PHE A 49 -3.06 0.31 0.70
C PHE A 49 -3.63 1.38 1.62
N ALA A 50 -4.91 1.21 1.97
CA ALA A 50 -5.66 2.22 2.71
C ALA A 50 -5.10 2.40 4.12
N GLY A 51 -5.01 3.67 4.54
CA GLY A 51 -4.56 4.02 5.87
C GLY A 51 -3.05 3.86 6.01
N THR A 52 -2.26 4.31 5.04
CA THR A 52 -0.80 4.30 5.19
C THR A 52 -0.36 5.43 6.11
N VAL A 53 0.44 5.11 7.14
CA VAL A 53 0.99 6.12 8.09
C VAL A 53 2.48 6.33 7.97
N GLY A 54 3.16 5.44 7.25
CA GLY A 54 4.59 5.51 7.07
C GLY A 54 4.98 4.97 5.71
N TYR A 55 5.79 5.74 4.98
CA TYR A 55 6.44 5.30 3.77
C TYR A 55 7.81 5.97 3.60
N LEU A 56 8.68 5.31 2.86
CA LEU A 56 9.91 5.89 2.33
C LEU A 56 9.68 6.27 0.87
N ILE A 57 10.08 7.46 0.48
CA ILE A 57 9.94 7.97 -0.90
C ILE A 57 11.29 8.40 -1.46
N LYS A 58 11.55 8.07 -2.73
CA LYS A 58 12.72 8.58 -3.45
C LYS A 58 12.54 10.06 -3.77
N LYS A 59 13.64 10.81 -3.71
CA LYS A 59 13.68 12.23 -4.13
C LYS A 59 13.16 12.45 -5.56
N SER A 60 13.36 11.49 -6.46
CA SER A 60 12.82 11.52 -7.83
C SER A 60 11.30 11.48 -7.87
N ALA A 61 10.65 10.66 -7.04
CA ALA A 61 9.20 10.60 -6.95
C ALA A 61 8.62 11.89 -6.33
N ALA A 62 9.24 12.39 -5.26
CA ALA A 62 8.82 13.66 -4.64
C ALA A 62 8.82 14.83 -5.64
N ARG A 63 9.84 14.91 -6.51
CA ARG A 63 9.90 15.92 -7.58
C ARG A 63 8.73 15.81 -8.57
N ARG A 64 8.29 14.60 -8.91
CA ARG A 64 7.14 14.42 -9.81
C ARG A 64 5.83 14.85 -9.17
N PHE A 65 5.63 14.60 -7.87
CA PHE A 65 4.48 15.17 -7.17
C PHE A 65 4.45 16.70 -7.24
N ILE A 66 5.59 17.35 -7.00
CA ILE A 66 5.71 18.82 -7.11
C ILE A 66 5.38 19.30 -8.54
N GLN A 67 5.83 18.57 -9.57
CA GLN A 67 5.49 18.89 -10.96
C GLN A 67 3.98 18.80 -11.22
N GLN A 68 3.29 17.79 -10.70
CA GLN A 68 1.83 17.67 -10.84
C GLN A 68 1.10 18.83 -10.16
N ILE A 69 1.54 19.21 -8.95
CA ILE A 69 0.98 20.31 -8.16
C ILE A 69 1.23 21.67 -8.83
N SER A 70 2.33 21.82 -9.57
CA SER A 70 2.62 23.06 -10.32
C SER A 70 1.66 23.29 -11.50
N GLN A 71 0.98 22.25 -11.96
CA GLN A 71 0.06 22.31 -13.10
C GLN A 71 -1.40 22.42 -12.66
N ASN A 72 -1.77 21.77 -11.55
CA ASN A 72 -3.13 21.76 -11.00
C ASN A 72 -3.09 21.75 -9.48
N GLU A 73 -4.09 22.35 -8.83
CA GLU A 73 -4.24 22.21 -7.38
C GLU A 73 -4.42 20.73 -7.00
N PRO A 74 -3.74 20.24 -5.96
CA PRO A 74 -3.83 18.84 -5.56
C PRO A 74 -5.22 18.52 -4.99
N PHE A 75 -5.97 17.67 -5.68
CA PHE A 75 -7.23 17.12 -5.22
C PHE A 75 -7.18 15.59 -5.14
N TRP A 76 -6.39 15.08 -4.20
CA TRP A 76 -6.18 13.63 -3.98
C TRP A 76 -5.73 13.35 -2.55
N LEU A 77 -5.84 12.09 -2.11
CA LEU A 77 -5.43 11.68 -0.77
C LEU A 77 -3.93 11.39 -0.70
N ALA A 78 -3.32 11.57 0.48
CA ALA A 78 -1.91 11.25 0.71
C ALA A 78 -1.57 9.77 0.43
N ASP A 79 -2.57 8.87 0.48
CA ASP A 79 -2.46 7.44 0.22
C ASP A 79 -3.18 7.00 -1.07
N ASP A 80 -3.39 7.91 -2.04
CA ASP A 80 -3.96 7.60 -3.35
C ASP A 80 -2.96 6.90 -4.29
N PHE A 81 -2.44 5.75 -3.84
CA PHE A 81 -1.42 4.99 -4.56
C PHE A 81 -1.89 4.48 -5.93
N LEU A 82 -3.21 4.42 -6.15
CA LEU A 82 -3.75 4.03 -7.44
C LEU A 82 -3.56 5.15 -8.46
N LEU A 83 -3.94 6.38 -8.09
CA LEU A 83 -3.62 7.58 -8.87
C LEU A 83 -2.12 7.69 -9.11
N PHE A 84 -1.31 7.47 -8.08
CA PHE A 84 0.15 7.61 -8.19
C PHE A 84 0.74 6.59 -9.16
N GLU A 85 0.28 5.34 -9.14
CA GLU A 85 0.74 4.31 -10.09
C GLU A 85 0.28 4.61 -11.52
N GLN A 86 -0.98 4.99 -11.71
CA GLN A 86 -1.60 5.12 -13.04
C GLN A 86 -1.23 6.42 -13.74
N ASP A 87 -1.33 7.54 -13.04
CA ASP A 87 -1.26 8.87 -13.67
C ASP A 87 0.13 9.49 -13.47
N PHE A 88 0.76 9.25 -12.32
CA PHE A 88 2.09 9.82 -12.01
C PHE A 88 3.23 8.84 -12.32
N ASN A 89 2.90 7.60 -12.69
CA ASN A 89 3.85 6.51 -12.93
C ASN A 89 4.80 6.28 -11.73
N ILE A 90 4.26 6.32 -10.52
CA ILE A 90 4.97 6.13 -9.25
C ILE A 90 4.47 4.85 -8.60
N ARG A 91 5.33 3.84 -8.52
CA ARG A 91 4.97 2.54 -7.94
C ARG A 91 5.43 2.40 -6.50
N ASN A 92 4.60 1.76 -5.69
CA ASN A 92 4.90 1.40 -4.31
C ASN A 92 5.15 -0.10 -4.12
N LYS A 93 6.02 -0.42 -3.16
CA LYS A 93 6.13 -1.75 -2.55
C LYS A 93 5.65 -1.68 -1.11
N VAL A 94 5.39 -2.84 -0.53
CA VAL A 94 5.07 -2.98 0.90
C VAL A 94 6.16 -3.80 1.58
N VAL A 95 6.45 -3.49 2.83
CA VAL A 95 7.30 -4.31 3.70
C VAL A 95 6.48 -5.31 4.50
N ARG A 96 7.10 -6.45 4.82
CA ARG A 96 6.58 -7.50 5.70
C ARG A 96 7.71 -8.00 6.63
N PRO A 97 7.51 -8.06 7.96
CA PRO A 97 6.33 -7.56 8.68
C PRO A 97 6.22 -6.02 8.60
N LEU A 98 5.08 -5.47 8.99
CA LEU A 98 4.88 -4.02 9.10
C LEU A 98 5.85 -3.45 10.14
N MET A 99 6.45 -2.28 9.88
CA MET A 99 7.44 -1.67 10.78
C MET A 99 6.86 -0.57 11.67
N VAL A 100 5.74 0.06 11.25
CA VAL A 100 5.14 1.20 11.97
C VAL A 100 3.63 0.99 12.13
N ILE A 101 3.14 1.17 13.35
CA ILE A 101 1.71 1.13 13.68
C ILE A 101 1.34 2.47 14.33
N GLU A 102 0.28 3.12 13.86
CA GLU A 102 -0.25 4.35 14.49
C GLU A 102 -1.26 4.02 15.58
N ASN A 103 -1.39 4.94 16.56
CA ASN A 103 -2.42 4.89 17.58
C ASN A 103 -3.84 5.02 16.95
N PRO A 104 -4.73 4.03 17.11
CA PRO A 104 -6.05 4.00 16.48
C PRO A 104 -7.03 5.08 16.96
N VAL A 105 -6.68 5.83 18.03
CA VAL A 105 -7.53 6.90 18.58
C VAL A 105 -7.52 8.17 17.71
N LEU A 106 -6.54 8.33 16.81
CA LEU A 106 -6.43 9.48 15.92
C LEU A 106 -7.31 9.29 14.66
N ILE A 107 -8.28 10.19 14.45
CA ILE A 107 -9.26 10.12 13.35
C ILE A 107 -9.10 11.35 12.45
N SER A 108 -9.11 11.14 11.12
CA SER A 108 -9.01 12.23 10.13
C SER A 108 -10.39 12.79 9.76
N ASN A 109 -10.50 14.11 9.62
CA ASN A 109 -11.75 14.80 9.25
C ASN A 109 -12.31 14.39 7.87
N LEU A 110 -11.45 13.93 6.94
CA LEU A 110 -11.86 13.53 5.57
C LEU A 110 -12.26 12.05 5.47
N GLU A 111 -11.96 11.24 6.48
CA GLU A 111 -12.24 9.80 6.48
C GLU A 111 -13.71 9.49 6.72
N SER A 112 -14.37 10.27 7.59
CA SER A 112 -15.79 10.13 7.91
C SER A 112 -16.70 10.23 6.68
N ILE A 113 -16.28 10.98 5.66
CA ILE A 113 -17.04 11.22 4.41
C ILE A 113 -17.00 9.99 3.48
N ARG A 114 -16.02 9.09 3.61
CA ARG A 114 -15.86 7.90 2.76
C ARG A 114 -16.09 6.57 3.49
N GLY A 115 -16.29 6.60 4.81
CA GLY A 115 -16.37 5.44 5.68
C GLY A 115 -17.70 4.67 5.65
N SER A 116 -18.00 3.98 4.56
CA SER A 116 -19.03 2.92 4.53
C SER A 116 -18.56 1.68 3.75
N LEU A 117 -17.31 1.27 3.93
CA LEU A 117 -16.84 -0.02 3.42
C LEU A 117 -17.29 -1.15 4.35
N SER A 118 -18.45 -1.72 4.02
CA SER A 118 -18.97 -2.95 4.61
C SER A 118 -17.88 -4.04 4.72
N ASN A 119 -17.56 -4.41 5.96
CA ASN A 119 -16.58 -5.44 6.34
C ASN A 119 -17.12 -6.85 6.03
N ASN A 120 -17.18 -7.24 4.76
CA ASN A 120 -17.62 -8.59 4.39
C ASN A 120 -16.41 -9.53 4.22
N LEU A 121 -15.92 -10.08 5.34
CA LEU A 121 -14.76 -10.97 5.40
C LEU A 121 -14.86 -12.15 4.42
N PHE A 122 -16.06 -12.71 4.25
CA PHE A 122 -16.32 -13.78 3.28
C PHE A 122 -15.98 -13.36 1.84
N LYS A 123 -16.38 -12.16 1.42
CA LYS A 123 -16.05 -11.63 0.09
C LYS A 123 -14.54 -11.42 -0.09
N LYS A 124 -13.82 -11.05 0.98
CA LYS A 124 -12.36 -10.89 0.94
C LYS A 124 -11.66 -12.22 0.74
N LEU A 125 -12.07 -13.25 1.49
CA LEU A 125 -11.53 -14.61 1.38
C LEU A 125 -11.76 -15.21 -0.01
N MET A 126 -12.97 -15.06 -0.57
CA MET A 126 -13.27 -15.54 -1.92
C MET A 126 -12.39 -14.89 -3.01
N LYS A 127 -12.00 -13.63 -2.83
CA LYS A 127 -11.15 -12.90 -3.79
C LYS A 127 -9.66 -13.14 -3.57
N TYR A 128 -9.25 -13.62 -2.41
CA TYR A 128 -7.85 -13.73 -2.02
C TYR A 128 -6.99 -14.58 -2.98
N PRO A 129 -7.41 -15.79 -3.42
CA PRO A 129 -6.60 -16.59 -4.34
C PRO A 129 -6.24 -15.85 -5.63
N PHE A 130 -7.21 -15.16 -6.23
CA PHE A 130 -6.98 -14.36 -7.44
C PHE A 130 -6.01 -13.22 -7.18
N LYS A 131 -6.23 -12.44 -6.10
CA LYS A 131 -5.31 -11.37 -5.72
C LYS A 131 -3.88 -11.89 -5.52
N LYS A 132 -3.73 -13.07 -4.89
CA LYS A 132 -2.43 -13.71 -4.65
C LYS A 132 -1.72 -14.07 -5.94
N ILE A 133 -2.43 -14.68 -6.91
CA ILE A 133 -1.89 -15.00 -8.24
C ILE A 133 -1.41 -13.72 -8.95
N PHE A 134 -2.20 -12.64 -8.92
CA PHE A 134 -1.79 -11.35 -9.48
C PHE A 134 -0.54 -10.79 -8.79
N ALA A 135 -0.47 -10.85 -7.47
CA ALA A 135 0.71 -10.42 -6.73
C ALA A 135 1.96 -11.21 -7.13
N ILE A 136 1.86 -12.54 -7.25
CA ILE A 136 2.96 -13.40 -7.70
C ILE A 136 3.42 -12.99 -9.10
N LYS A 137 2.48 -12.89 -10.05
CA LYS A 137 2.79 -12.48 -11.43
C LYS A 137 3.46 -11.10 -11.48
N LYS A 138 2.95 -10.12 -10.72
CA LYS A 138 3.52 -8.76 -10.66
C LYS A 138 4.95 -8.76 -10.14
N ASN A 139 5.25 -9.58 -9.13
CA ASN A 139 6.60 -9.68 -8.57
C ASN A 139 7.57 -10.48 -9.44
N LEU A 140 7.14 -11.53 -10.13
CA LEU A 140 8.00 -12.28 -11.05
C LEU A 140 8.41 -11.44 -12.27
N ALA A 141 7.56 -10.49 -12.69
CA ALA A 141 7.85 -9.59 -13.80
C ALA A 141 8.77 -8.40 -13.44
N ASN A 142 9.17 -8.20 -12.17
CA ASN A 142 9.83 -6.95 -11.72
C ASN A 142 11.07 -7.12 -10.82
#